data_AF-A0A6J2XFS1-F1
#
_entry.id   AF-A0A6J2XFS1-F1
#
_cell.length_a   1.000
_cell.length_b   1.000
_cell.length_c   1.000
_cell.angle_alpha   90.00
_cell.angle_beta   90.00
_cell.angle_gamma   90.00
#
_symmetry.space_group_name_H-M   'P 1'
#
loop_
_entity.id
_entity.type
_entity.pdbx_description
1 polymer ?
#
loop_
_entity_poly.entity_id
_entity_poly.type
_entity_poly.pdbx_seq_one_letter_code
_entity_poly.pdbx_strand_id
1 'polypeptide(L)'
;MNFQQHVACFIKLLDNNHITEFNKRDVCGALCDKFHLIIIFQYFMRADFKEEDYTPENFFLALTLSHDIYEDTTVLKTIIMGFYYSRKQFVANKLIFQWNKLVLFGRMKYKGYVEKKICNNLIDLVPHKIMAKTRRELHTGFLNNLLLCDKCRCPVNTLHAVKLQKYRTDTEETNSKECKKKKCKSVTTLI
;
A
#
# COMPACT_ATOMS: atom_id res chain seq x y z
N MET A 1 -2.10 -17.09 -19.91
CA MET A 1 -1.83 -16.09 -20.97
C MET A 1 -0.34 -16.11 -21.33
N ASN A 2 0.09 -15.51 -22.44
CA ASN A 2 1.52 -15.34 -22.72
C ASN A 2 2.09 -14.11 -21.98
N PHE A 3 3.42 -14.01 -21.89
CA PHE A 3 4.09 -12.92 -21.15
C PHE A 3 3.70 -11.52 -21.64
N GLN A 4 3.68 -11.29 -22.96
CA GLN A 4 3.37 -9.99 -23.53
C GLN A 4 1.93 -9.56 -23.22
N GLN A 5 1.00 -10.51 -23.24
CA GLN A 5 -0.39 -10.27 -22.82
C GLN A 5 -0.47 -9.89 -21.34
N HIS A 6 0.28 -10.57 -20.46
CA HIS A 6 0.35 -10.19 -19.05
C HIS A 6 0.90 -8.77 -18.87
N VAL A 7 1.97 -8.40 -19.58
CA VAL A 7 2.55 -7.05 -19.53
C VAL A 7 1.54 -6.01 -19.98
N ALA A 8 0.86 -6.23 -21.11
CA ALA A 8 -0.16 -5.31 -21.62
C ALA A 8 -1.33 -5.12 -20.65
N CYS A 9 -1.86 -6.21 -20.08
CA CYS A 9 -2.93 -6.14 -19.08
C CYS A 9 -2.48 -5.43 -17.81
N PHE A 10 -1.24 -5.65 -17.39
CA PHE A 10 -0.68 -4.99 -16.22
C PHE A 10 -0.54 -3.49 -16.44
N ILE A 11 0.03 -3.06 -17.57
CA ILE A 11 0.17 -1.63 -17.91
C ILE A 11 -1.20 -0.95 -17.93
N LYS A 12 -2.20 -1.57 -18.59
CA LYS A 12 -3.59 -1.08 -18.62
C LYS A 12 -4.17 -0.92 -17.21
N LEU A 13 -3.89 -1.86 -16.30
CA LEU A 13 -4.28 -1.76 -14.91
C LEU A 13 -3.59 -0.59 -14.18
N LEU A 14 -2.30 -0.36 -14.44
CA LEU A 14 -1.57 0.74 -13.80
C LEU A 14 -2.10 2.13 -14.17
N ASP A 15 -2.73 2.27 -15.34
CA ASP A 15 -3.43 3.49 -15.77
C ASP A 15 -4.84 3.63 -15.18
N ASN A 16 -5.32 2.67 -14.38
CA ASN A 16 -6.60 2.78 -13.68
C ASN A 16 -6.61 3.98 -12.72
N ASN A 17 -7.73 4.71 -12.68
CA ASN A 17 -7.89 5.91 -11.85
C ASN A 17 -7.58 5.66 -10.36
N HIS A 18 -8.05 4.53 -9.78
CA HIS A 18 -7.80 4.24 -8.36
C HIS A 18 -6.32 4.02 -8.07
N ILE A 19 -5.61 3.31 -8.95
CA ILE A 19 -4.17 3.01 -8.81
C ILE A 19 -3.35 4.27 -9.08
N THR A 20 -3.73 5.06 -10.08
CA THR A 20 -3.07 6.33 -10.40
C THR A 20 -3.18 7.32 -9.25
N GLU A 21 -4.36 7.48 -8.64
CA GLU A 21 -4.57 8.36 -7.49
C GLU A 21 -3.84 7.87 -6.24
N PHE A 22 -3.83 6.56 -5.99
CA PHE A 22 -3.00 5.95 -4.95
C PHE A 22 -1.52 6.28 -5.15
N ASN A 23 -1.00 6.06 -6.36
CA ASN A 23 0.40 6.27 -6.68
C ASN A 23 0.82 7.75 -6.57
N LYS A 24 -0.07 8.70 -6.92
CA LYS A 24 0.16 10.14 -6.72
C LYS A 24 0.29 10.51 -5.25
N ARG A 25 -0.49 9.86 -4.36
CA ARG A 25 -0.45 10.10 -2.91
C ARG A 25 0.76 9.45 -2.24
N ASP A 26 1.23 8.30 -2.74
CA ASP A 26 2.46 7.65 -2.29
C ASP A 26 3.73 8.31 -2.85
N VAL A 27 3.90 9.63 -2.65
CA VAL A 27 4.99 10.42 -3.24
C VAL A 27 6.39 9.86 -2.90
N CYS A 28 6.54 9.22 -1.74
CA CYS A 28 7.82 8.70 -1.26
C CYS A 28 8.12 7.27 -1.72
N GLY A 29 7.18 6.58 -2.39
CA GLY A 29 7.33 5.18 -2.76
C GLY A 29 7.46 4.26 -1.55
N ALA A 30 6.85 4.62 -0.43
CA ALA A 30 6.92 3.82 0.79
C ALA A 30 5.83 2.74 0.83
N LEU A 31 4.73 2.93 0.08
CA LEU A 31 3.67 1.93 -0.04
C LEU A 31 3.88 1.04 -1.27
N CYS A 32 4.25 1.62 -2.41
CA CYS A 32 4.40 0.88 -3.66
C CYS A 32 5.51 1.51 -4.51
N ASP A 33 6.72 0.97 -4.37
CA ASP A 33 7.84 1.25 -5.25
C ASP A 33 7.88 0.28 -6.45
N LYS A 34 8.85 0.46 -7.33
CA LYS A 34 9.06 -0.42 -8.49
C LYS A 34 9.22 -1.89 -8.12
N PHE A 35 9.80 -2.21 -6.96
CA PHE A 35 9.94 -3.60 -6.53
C PHE A 35 8.59 -4.20 -6.15
N HIS A 36 7.77 -3.49 -5.38
CA HIS A 36 6.40 -3.92 -5.09
C HIS A 36 5.58 -4.13 -6.36
N LEU A 37 5.69 -3.24 -7.35
CA LEU A 37 4.97 -3.37 -8.61
C LEU A 37 5.36 -4.64 -9.38
N ILE A 38 6.65 -4.98 -9.42
CA ILE A 38 7.11 -6.21 -10.06
C ILE A 38 6.72 -7.45 -9.27
N ILE A 39 6.72 -7.38 -7.94
CA ILE A 39 6.22 -8.46 -7.09
C ILE A 39 4.74 -8.72 -7.37
N ILE A 40 3.90 -7.68 -7.44
CA ILE A 40 2.49 -7.77 -7.80
C ILE A 40 2.31 -8.41 -9.19
N PHE A 41 3.07 -7.94 -10.19
CA PHE A 41 3.04 -8.51 -11.54
C PHE A 41 3.37 -10.02 -11.52
N GLN A 42 4.40 -10.39 -10.75
CA GLN A 42 4.80 -11.78 -10.60
C GLN A 42 3.73 -12.62 -9.89
N TYR A 43 2.99 -12.04 -8.93
CA TYR A 43 1.87 -12.69 -8.25
C TYR A 43 0.74 -13.00 -9.21
N PHE A 44 0.41 -12.06 -10.09
CA PHE A 44 -0.63 -12.26 -11.11
C PHE A 44 -0.27 -13.38 -12.07
N MET A 45 0.99 -13.42 -12.52
CA MET A 45 1.48 -14.54 -13.34
C MET A 45 1.43 -15.88 -12.58
N ARG A 46 1.82 -15.91 -11.30
CA ARG A 46 1.80 -17.14 -10.48
C ARG A 46 0.39 -17.64 -10.19
N ALA A 47 -0.58 -16.73 -10.12
CA ALA A 47 -1.98 -17.03 -9.91
C ALA A 47 -2.75 -17.40 -11.19
N ASP A 48 -2.03 -17.46 -12.33
CA ASP A 48 -2.57 -17.70 -13.68
C ASP A 48 -3.75 -16.80 -14.00
N PHE A 49 -3.56 -15.49 -13.77
CA PHE A 49 -4.59 -14.48 -14.01
C PHE A 49 -4.94 -14.36 -15.49
N LYS A 50 -6.23 -14.26 -15.77
CA LYS A 50 -6.79 -13.88 -17.07
C LYS A 50 -6.95 -12.36 -17.17
N GLU A 51 -7.30 -11.83 -18.33
CA GLU A 51 -7.48 -10.38 -18.52
C GLU A 51 -8.50 -9.80 -17.52
N GLU A 52 -9.60 -10.52 -17.26
CA GLU A 52 -10.62 -10.11 -16.29
C GLU A 52 -10.12 -10.05 -14.83
N ASP A 53 -9.04 -10.76 -14.49
CA ASP A 53 -8.48 -10.77 -13.14
C ASP A 53 -7.60 -9.52 -12.87
N TYR A 54 -7.26 -8.72 -13.89
CA TYR A 54 -6.47 -7.49 -13.74
C TYR A 54 -7.33 -6.33 -13.23
N THR A 55 -7.74 -6.44 -11.97
CA THR A 55 -8.61 -5.47 -11.30
C THR A 55 -7.86 -4.65 -10.25
N PRO A 56 -8.34 -3.45 -9.90
CA PRO A 56 -7.80 -2.69 -8.78
C PRO A 56 -7.87 -3.46 -7.45
N GLU A 57 -8.91 -4.27 -7.24
CA GLU A 57 -9.02 -5.11 -6.04
C GLU A 57 -7.84 -6.06 -5.93
N ASN A 58 -7.60 -6.85 -6.99
CA ASN A 58 -6.52 -7.81 -7.00
C ASN A 58 -5.15 -7.14 -6.90
N PHE A 59 -5.00 -5.93 -7.43
CA PHE A 59 -3.79 -5.13 -7.22
C PHE A 59 -3.55 -4.85 -5.74
N PHE A 60 -4.56 -4.34 -5.01
CA PHE A 60 -4.40 -4.03 -3.58
C PHE A 60 -4.28 -5.27 -2.71
N LEU A 61 -4.92 -6.40 -3.07
CA LEU A 61 -4.72 -7.69 -2.42
C LEU A 61 -3.26 -8.15 -2.57
N ALA A 62 -2.74 -8.15 -3.80
CA ALA A 62 -1.36 -8.52 -4.09
C ALA A 62 -0.34 -7.58 -3.43
N LEU A 63 -0.61 -6.28 -3.41
CA LEU A 63 0.24 -5.30 -2.74
C LEU A 63 0.27 -5.55 -1.23
N THR A 64 -0.89 -5.80 -0.61
CA THR A 64 -0.95 -6.11 0.83
C THR A 64 -0.22 -7.41 1.15
N LEU A 65 -0.37 -8.43 0.29
CA LEU A 65 0.37 -9.71 0.42
C LEU A 65 1.88 -9.51 0.26
N SER A 66 2.33 -8.64 -0.65
CA SER A 66 3.74 -8.26 -0.77
C SER A 66 4.25 -7.66 0.53
N HIS A 67 3.51 -6.73 1.14
CA HIS A 67 3.89 -6.16 2.43
C HIS A 67 3.94 -7.22 3.54
N ASP A 68 3.06 -8.22 3.55
CA ASP A 68 3.16 -9.32 4.53
C ASP A 68 4.43 -10.17 4.39
N ILE A 69 5.00 -10.25 3.20
CA ILE A 69 6.17 -11.07 2.91
C ILE A 69 7.47 -10.28 3.07
N TYR A 70 7.46 -8.99 2.73
CA TYR A 70 8.68 -8.18 2.60
C TYR A 70 8.81 -7.04 3.61
N GLU A 71 7.74 -6.66 4.31
CA GLU A 71 7.75 -5.52 5.22
C GLU A 71 7.24 -5.92 6.61
N ASP A 72 7.98 -5.55 7.65
CA ASP A 72 7.61 -5.89 9.03
C ASP A 72 6.52 -4.99 9.62
N THR A 73 6.12 -3.93 8.90
CA THR A 73 5.26 -2.87 9.47
C THR A 73 3.77 -3.12 9.20
N THR A 74 2.98 -3.26 10.28
CA THR A 74 1.52 -3.44 10.20
C THR A 74 0.75 -2.16 9.83
N VAL A 75 1.38 -1.00 10.04
CA VAL A 75 0.80 0.32 9.77
C VAL A 75 0.63 0.56 8.26
N LEU A 76 1.66 0.26 7.45
CA LEU A 76 1.60 0.45 5.99
C LEU A 76 0.51 -0.41 5.36
N LYS A 77 0.35 -1.64 5.83
CA LYS A 77 -0.72 -2.55 5.40
C LYS A 77 -2.12 -1.98 5.65
N THR A 78 -2.33 -1.43 6.84
CA THR A 78 -3.61 -0.79 7.19
C THR A 78 -3.90 0.40 6.29
N ILE A 79 -2.86 1.20 5.97
CA ILE A 79 -2.97 2.33 5.06
C ILE A 79 -3.33 1.86 3.65
N ILE A 80 -2.66 0.84 3.12
CA ILE A 80 -2.93 0.27 1.78
C ILE A 80 -4.38 -0.18 1.65
N MET A 81 -4.90 -0.93 2.63
CA MET A 81 -6.29 -1.37 2.60
C MET A 81 -7.29 -0.20 2.61
N GLY A 82 -6.96 0.89 3.31
CA GLY A 82 -7.77 2.11 3.35
C GLY A 82 -7.78 2.91 2.04
N PHE A 83 -6.87 2.63 1.11
CA PHE A 83 -6.91 3.21 -0.24
C PHE A 83 -7.93 2.52 -1.15
N TYR A 84 -8.22 1.24 -0.92
CA TYR A 84 -9.19 0.50 -1.72
C TYR A 84 -10.62 0.69 -1.20
N TYR A 85 -10.83 0.55 0.12
CA TYR A 85 -12.14 0.75 0.73
C TYR A 85 -12.31 2.14 1.31
N SER A 86 -13.50 2.72 1.14
CA SER A 86 -13.91 3.80 2.02
C SER A 86 -13.96 3.32 3.48
N ARG A 87 -13.80 4.21 4.46
CA ARG A 87 -13.74 3.84 5.89
C ARG A 87 -14.90 2.96 6.37
N LYS A 88 -16.12 3.32 6.00
CA LYS A 88 -17.32 2.55 6.37
C LYS A 88 -17.29 1.14 5.76
N GLN A 89 -16.77 1.01 4.55
CA GLN A 89 -16.60 -0.27 3.88
C GLN A 89 -15.41 -1.04 4.46
N PHE A 90 -14.36 -0.37 4.94
CA PHE A 90 -13.17 -1.01 5.48
C PHE A 90 -13.52 -1.87 6.71
N VAL A 91 -14.25 -1.33 7.68
CA VAL A 91 -14.65 -2.10 8.88
C VAL A 91 -15.46 -3.35 8.50
N ALA A 92 -16.41 -3.21 7.57
CA ALA A 92 -17.28 -4.31 7.15
C ALA A 92 -16.56 -5.34 6.26
N ASN A 93 -15.67 -4.89 5.38
CA ASN A 93 -15.04 -5.72 4.35
C ASN A 93 -13.62 -6.16 4.71
N LYS A 94 -13.05 -5.71 5.84
CA LYS A 94 -11.68 -6.09 6.25
C LYS A 94 -11.49 -7.59 6.27
N LEU A 95 -12.43 -8.34 6.87
CA LEU A 95 -12.33 -9.80 6.91
C LEU A 95 -12.37 -10.38 5.49
N ILE A 96 -13.32 -9.96 4.67
CA ILE A 96 -13.46 -10.42 3.27
C ILE A 96 -12.17 -10.15 2.48
N PHE A 97 -11.58 -8.96 2.63
CA PHE A 97 -10.31 -8.62 1.99
C PHE A 97 -9.17 -9.54 2.42
N GLN A 98 -9.06 -9.83 3.72
CA GLN A 98 -8.05 -10.77 4.23
C GLN A 98 -8.29 -12.18 3.68
N TRP A 99 -9.54 -12.64 3.61
CA TRP A 99 -9.89 -13.91 2.98
C TRP A 99 -9.51 -13.95 1.50
N ASN A 100 -9.90 -12.94 0.71
CA ASN A 100 -9.56 -12.85 -0.72
C ASN A 100 -8.05 -12.81 -0.95
N LYS A 101 -7.30 -12.16 -0.06
CA LYS A 101 -5.83 -12.14 -0.10
C LYS A 101 -5.24 -13.53 0.13
N LEU A 102 -5.79 -14.29 1.07
CA LEU A 102 -5.41 -15.70 1.29
C LEU A 102 -5.78 -16.58 0.10
N VAL A 103 -6.95 -16.35 -0.53
CA VAL A 103 -7.35 -17.04 -1.76
C VAL A 103 -6.35 -16.78 -2.89
N LEU A 104 -5.94 -15.53 -3.09
CA LEU A 104 -4.87 -15.18 -4.05
C LEU A 104 -3.58 -15.93 -3.72
N PHE A 105 -3.18 -15.95 -2.46
CA PHE A 105 -1.96 -16.63 -2.05
C PHE A 105 -2.03 -18.16 -2.29
N GLY A 106 -3.21 -18.74 -2.06
CA GLY A 106 -3.53 -20.12 -2.40
C GLY A 106 -3.47 -20.41 -3.90
N ARG A 107 -4.01 -19.53 -4.75
CA ARG A 107 -3.90 -19.63 -6.23
C ARG A 107 -2.44 -19.67 -6.68
N MET A 108 -1.56 -18.92 -6.00
CA MET A 108 -0.12 -18.93 -6.25
C MET A 108 0.61 -20.16 -5.67
N LYS A 109 -0.11 -21.15 -5.14
CA LYS A 109 0.44 -22.32 -4.43
C LYS A 109 1.36 -21.90 -3.27
N TYR A 110 1.01 -20.80 -2.60
CA TYR A 110 1.77 -20.20 -1.51
C TYR A 110 3.21 -19.76 -1.86
N LYS A 111 3.51 -19.61 -3.15
CA LYS A 111 4.82 -19.13 -3.63
C LYS A 111 4.83 -17.60 -3.63
N GLY A 112 5.06 -17.04 -2.45
CA GLY A 112 5.07 -15.59 -2.22
C GLY A 112 6.44 -14.94 -2.49
N TYR A 113 7.52 -15.62 -2.15
CA TYR A 113 8.86 -15.05 -2.33
C TYR A 113 9.25 -14.89 -3.81
N VAL A 114 9.74 -13.72 -4.16
CA VAL A 114 10.31 -13.28 -5.44
C VAL A 114 11.72 -12.76 -5.17
N GLU A 115 12.71 -13.31 -5.85
CA GLU A 115 14.09 -12.90 -5.69
C GLU A 115 14.33 -11.52 -6.32
N LYS A 116 15.17 -10.70 -5.68
CA LYS A 116 15.54 -9.36 -6.18
C LYS A 116 16.10 -9.38 -7.60
N LYS A 117 16.87 -10.41 -7.97
CA LYS A 117 17.41 -10.58 -9.32
C LYS A 117 16.31 -10.70 -10.37
N ILE A 118 15.26 -11.47 -10.07
CA ILE A 118 14.07 -11.59 -10.94
C ILE A 118 13.41 -10.23 -11.07
N CYS A 119 13.24 -9.50 -9.96
CA CYS A 119 12.64 -8.17 -10.02
C CYS A 119 13.42 -7.22 -10.94
N ASN A 120 14.74 -7.15 -10.79
CA ASN A 120 15.59 -6.31 -11.63
C ASN A 120 15.44 -6.62 -13.12
N ASN A 121 15.42 -7.90 -13.49
CA ASN A 121 15.26 -8.31 -14.90
C ASN A 121 13.89 -7.91 -15.49
N LEU A 122 12.85 -7.82 -14.65
CA LEU A 122 11.49 -7.49 -15.09
C LEU A 122 11.20 -5.99 -15.13
N ILE A 123 11.91 -5.16 -14.35
CA ILE A 123 11.69 -3.70 -14.32
C ILE A 123 11.77 -3.11 -15.72
N ASP A 124 12.78 -3.50 -16.50
CA ASP A 124 13.01 -2.96 -17.85
C ASP A 124 12.03 -3.53 -18.89
N LEU A 125 11.36 -4.64 -18.56
CA LEU A 125 10.41 -5.33 -19.45
C LEU A 125 8.96 -4.82 -19.28
N VAL A 126 8.69 -4.02 -18.25
CA VAL A 126 7.37 -3.44 -18.00
C VAL A 126 7.43 -1.92 -18.19
N PRO A 127 7.27 -1.40 -19.43
CA PRO A 127 7.45 0.01 -19.72
C PRO A 127 6.26 0.83 -19.21
N HIS A 128 6.35 1.33 -17.97
CA HIS A 128 5.36 2.24 -17.40
C HIS A 128 6.00 3.32 -16.52
N LYS A 129 5.51 4.56 -16.60
CA LYS A 129 6.06 5.73 -15.90
C LYS A 129 6.26 5.54 -14.40
N ILE A 130 5.40 4.76 -13.74
CA ILE A 130 5.48 4.54 -12.30
C ILE A 130 6.61 3.58 -11.90
N MET A 131 7.17 2.80 -12.85
CA MET A 131 8.31 1.90 -12.60
C MET A 131 9.61 2.67 -12.32
N ALA A 132 9.67 3.96 -12.63
CA ALA A 132 10.77 4.82 -12.21
C ALA A 132 10.75 5.13 -10.70
N LYS A 133 9.66 4.79 -9.99
CA LYS A 133 9.50 5.13 -8.57
C LYS A 133 10.43 4.29 -7.69
N THR A 134 11.28 4.98 -6.95
CA THR A 134 12.15 4.42 -5.92
C THR A 134 11.71 4.88 -4.54
N ARG A 135 11.90 4.02 -3.55
CA ARG A 135 11.74 4.35 -2.13
C ARG A 135 12.83 5.34 -1.72
N ARG A 136 12.45 6.45 -1.07
CA ARG A 136 13.40 7.46 -0.56
C ARG A 136 13.87 7.11 0.86
N GLU A 137 15.15 6.95 1.12
CA GLU A 137 15.64 6.49 2.45
C GLU A 137 15.21 7.36 3.65
N LEU A 138 14.97 8.65 3.45
CA LEU A 138 14.53 9.60 4.48
C LEU A 138 13.00 9.80 4.43
N HIS A 139 12.29 9.20 5.37
CA HIS A 139 10.81 9.14 5.40
C HIS A 139 10.15 9.80 6.62
N THR A 140 10.90 10.47 7.49
CA THR A 140 10.36 11.07 8.74
C THR A 140 9.17 12.01 8.51
N GLY A 141 9.03 12.62 7.33
CA GLY A 141 7.86 13.43 6.96
C GLY A 141 6.65 12.66 6.39
N PHE A 142 6.83 11.46 5.81
CA PHE A 142 5.78 10.77 5.05
C PHE A 142 4.77 10.04 5.95
N LEU A 143 5.26 9.30 6.95
CA LEU A 143 4.40 8.69 7.98
C LEU A 143 3.64 9.76 8.75
N ASN A 144 4.31 10.88 9.06
CA ASN A 144 3.67 12.02 9.68
C ASN A 144 2.55 12.56 8.78
N ASN A 145 2.80 12.85 7.50
CA ASN A 145 1.81 13.38 6.54
C ASN A 145 0.61 12.46 6.29
N LEU A 146 0.78 11.13 6.29
CA LEU A 146 -0.34 10.18 6.20
C LEU A 146 -1.21 10.15 7.47
N LEU A 147 -0.66 10.64 8.58
CA LEU A 147 -1.34 10.81 9.86
C LEU A 147 -1.71 12.28 10.13
N LEU A 148 -1.68 13.14 9.10
CA LEU A 148 -2.14 14.53 9.19
C LEU A 148 -3.51 14.70 8.54
N CYS A 149 -4.30 15.61 9.10
CA CYS A 149 -5.57 16.01 8.50
C CYS A 149 -5.32 16.88 7.24
N ASP A 150 -5.91 16.49 6.11
CA ASP A 150 -5.77 17.15 4.80
C ASP A 150 -6.09 18.65 4.78
N LYS A 151 -6.93 19.14 5.71
CA LYS A 151 -7.30 20.56 5.80
C LYS A 151 -6.33 21.42 6.61
N CYS A 152 -5.81 20.90 7.72
CA CYS A 152 -5.03 21.70 8.69
C CYS A 152 -3.55 21.29 8.76
N ARG A 153 -3.15 20.15 8.18
CA ARG A 153 -1.87 19.49 8.42
C ARG A 153 -1.54 19.29 9.91
N CYS A 154 -2.57 19.12 10.74
CA CYS A 154 -2.43 18.86 12.17
C CYS A 154 -2.43 17.36 12.47
N PRO A 155 -1.67 16.87 13.48
CA PRO A 155 -1.63 15.46 13.84
C PRO A 155 -3.03 14.92 14.12
N VAL A 156 -3.42 13.83 13.46
CA VAL A 156 -4.69 13.16 13.72
C VAL A 156 -4.52 12.37 15.01
N ASN A 157 -5.33 12.70 16.03
CA ASN A 157 -5.39 11.96 17.30
C ASN A 157 -5.95 10.55 17.06
N THR A 158 -5.11 9.65 16.57
CA THR A 158 -5.21 8.22 16.90
C THR A 158 -4.22 7.98 18.02
N LEU A 159 -4.74 7.86 19.24
CA LEU A 159 -4.04 7.53 20.49
C LEU A 159 -3.30 6.16 20.47
N HIS A 160 -2.84 5.69 19.31
CA HIS A 160 -2.11 4.43 19.12
C HIS A 160 -0.90 4.53 18.18
N ALA A 161 -0.74 5.58 17.37
CA ALA A 161 0.39 5.68 16.44
C ALA A 161 1.71 6.12 17.13
N VAL A 162 1.66 6.67 18.34
CA VAL A 162 2.83 7.24 19.04
C VAL A 162 3.51 6.24 19.99
N LYS A 163 2.95 5.05 20.23
CA LYS A 163 3.64 4.03 21.06
C LYS A 163 4.74 3.26 20.31
N LEU A 164 4.85 3.37 18.99
CA LEU A 164 5.80 2.58 18.20
C LEU A 164 7.16 3.25 17.91
N GLN A 165 7.45 4.40 18.53
CA GLN A 165 8.81 4.96 18.54
C GLN A 165 9.47 5.03 19.93
N LYS A 166 8.79 4.61 21.01
CA LYS A 166 9.32 4.67 22.39
C LYS A 166 9.93 3.35 22.91
N TYR A 167 10.53 2.53 22.05
CA TYR A 167 11.35 1.37 22.49
C TYR A 167 12.86 1.58 22.33
N ARG A 168 13.32 2.81 22.08
CA ARG A 168 14.68 3.23 22.39
C ARG A 168 14.63 4.64 22.98
N THR A 169 15.30 4.79 24.11
CA THR A 169 15.48 5.98 24.97
C THR A 169 14.28 6.39 25.81
N ASP A 170 14.47 6.16 27.12
CA ASP A 170 13.73 6.73 28.22
C ASP A 170 13.70 8.27 28.17
N THR A 171 12.75 8.82 28.94
CA THR A 171 12.52 10.24 29.26
C THR A 171 11.98 11.09 28.11
N GLU A 172 10.69 11.39 28.17
CA GLU A 172 10.14 12.76 28.09
C GLU A 172 8.61 12.71 27.99
N GLU A 173 7.98 13.29 29.01
CA GLU A 173 6.59 13.76 28.99
C GLU A 173 6.49 14.90 27.98
N THR A 174 5.71 14.72 26.91
CA THR A 174 5.37 15.81 26.02
C THR A 174 3.87 16.07 26.09
N ASN A 175 3.56 17.20 26.74
CA ASN A 175 2.25 17.84 26.80
C ASN A 175 1.60 17.94 25.41
N SER A 176 0.58 17.12 25.18
CA SER A 176 -0.31 17.20 24.02
C SER A 176 -1.09 18.53 24.09
N LYS A 177 -0.68 19.54 23.31
CA LYS A 177 -1.50 20.73 23.07
C LYS A 177 -2.64 20.36 22.13
N GLU A 178 -3.83 20.20 22.70
CA GLU A 178 -5.08 19.94 22.00
C GLU A 178 -5.41 21.05 20.98
N CYS A 179 -5.91 20.68 19.80
CA CYS A 179 -6.22 21.62 18.72
C CYS A 179 -7.42 22.51 19.08
N LYS A 180 -7.17 23.79 19.38
CA LYS A 180 -8.18 24.78 19.82
C LYS A 180 -9.19 25.24 18.74
N LYS A 181 -9.17 24.69 17.53
CA LYS A 181 -10.12 25.10 16.46
C LYS A 181 -11.35 24.18 16.44
N LYS A 182 -12.42 24.60 17.14
CA LYS A 182 -13.77 23.97 17.22
C LYS A 182 -14.51 23.75 15.88
N LYS A 183 -13.85 23.94 14.72
CA LYS A 183 -14.40 23.73 13.37
C LYS A 183 -13.68 22.66 12.55
N CYS A 184 -12.73 21.92 13.10
CA CYS A 184 -12.24 20.69 12.47
C CYS A 184 -13.20 19.52 12.73
N LYS A 185 -14.43 19.62 12.18
CA LYS A 185 -15.27 18.43 12.00
C LYS A 185 -14.79 17.71 10.74
N SER A 186 -14.67 16.40 10.88
CA SER A 186 -14.18 15.39 9.93
C SER A 186 -12.72 15.53 9.49
N VAL A 187 -11.85 14.87 10.25
CA VAL A 187 -10.77 14.12 9.61
C VAL A 187 -11.44 13.03 8.76
N THR A 188 -10.77 12.65 7.68
CA THR A 188 -10.85 11.36 7.02
C THR A 188 -10.47 10.26 8.04
N THR A 189 -11.20 10.14 9.16
CA THR A 189 -10.97 9.28 10.33
C THR A 189 -10.99 7.81 9.93
N LEU A 190 -9.91 7.28 9.36
CA LEU A 190 -9.73 5.85 9.09
C LEU A 190 -10.00 5.10 10.42
N ILE A 191 -11.23 4.60 10.54
CA ILE A 191 -11.73 3.65 11.55
C ILE A 191 -12.11 2.44 10.73
#